data_AF-A0A9E3C970-F1
#
_entry.id   AF-A0A9E3C970-F1
#
_cell.length_a   1.000
_cell.length_b   1.000
_cell.length_c   1.000
_cell.angle_alpha   90.00
_cell.angle_beta   90.00
_cell.angle_gamma   90.00
#
_symmetry.space_group_name_H-M   'P 1'
#
loop_
_entity.id
_entity.type
_entity.pdbx_description
1 polymer ?
#
loop_
_entity_poly.entity_id
_entity_poly.type
_entity_poly.pdbx_seq_one_letter_code
_entity_poly.pdbx_strand_id
1 'polypeptide(L)'
;MQRLALVLLGTTVAMTLSACGGGSSGGDQGSPPITIPTRPPTHTATPSSPTPTPTSTPTSTPTPTPTPTHTVTETAKPGPQACQSGALSLSLGQSQGAAGSTYVPVVLTNTGAKTCTLRGYPGVSFVDASGTLLGKPARQATGSPPKTLKLGSGEAA
;
A
#
# COMPACT_ATOMS: atom_id res chain seq x y z
N MET A 1 19.95 11.87 39.33
CA MET A 1 19.75 10.96 40.48
C MET A 1 20.11 9.55 40.04
N GLN A 2 21.16 9.02 40.67
CA GLN A 2 21.66 7.65 40.69
C GLN A 2 21.81 6.86 39.37
N ARG A 3 23.05 6.89 38.86
CA ARG A 3 23.67 5.77 38.13
C ARG A 3 23.65 4.53 39.04
N LEU A 4 23.10 3.41 38.57
CA LEU A 4 23.41 2.09 39.12
C LEU A 4 23.92 1.20 38.00
N ALA A 5 25.19 0.85 38.12
CA ALA A 5 25.86 -0.20 37.37
C ALA A 5 25.57 -1.58 38.01
N LEU A 6 26.15 -2.63 37.41
CA LEU A 6 26.18 -4.06 37.77
C LEU A 6 25.09 -4.91 37.08
N VAL A 7 25.37 -6.09 36.49
CA VAL A 7 26.60 -6.90 36.39
C VAL A 7 26.45 -7.86 35.21
N LEU A 8 27.58 -8.19 34.57
CA LEU A 8 27.70 -9.19 33.51
C LEU A 8 27.25 -10.58 34.00
N LEU A 9 26.46 -11.29 33.19
CA LEU A 9 26.68 -12.72 32.97
C LEU A 9 26.79 -12.95 31.47
N GLY A 10 28.02 -13.25 31.05
CA GLY A 10 28.31 -13.71 29.71
C GLY A 10 27.82 -15.13 29.52
N THR A 11 27.06 -15.35 28.45
CA THR A 11 26.86 -16.66 27.85
C THR A 11 27.31 -16.57 26.39
N THR A 12 28.59 -16.85 26.17
CA THR A 12 29.15 -17.11 24.84
C THR A 12 28.60 -18.43 24.34
N VAL A 13 27.48 -18.40 23.62
CA VAL A 13 27.03 -19.55 22.83
C VAL A 13 27.71 -19.45 21.47
N ALA A 14 28.83 -20.16 21.34
CA ALA A 14 29.43 -20.45 20.04
C ALA A 14 28.57 -21.51 19.34
N MET A 15 27.80 -21.11 18.32
CA MET A 15 27.19 -22.06 17.40
C MET A 15 27.86 -21.95 16.04
N THR A 16 28.34 -23.11 15.62
CA THR A 16 29.24 -23.41 14.51
C THR A 16 28.60 -23.21 13.15
N LEU A 17 29.32 -22.57 12.23
CA LEU A 17 29.01 -22.57 10.80
C LEU A 17 29.13 -24.01 10.24
N SER A 18 28.00 -24.65 9.93
CA SER A 18 27.97 -25.77 9.00
C SER A 18 27.80 -25.21 7.58
N ALA A 19 28.93 -24.88 6.95
CA ALA A 19 29.01 -24.65 5.52
C ALA A 19 28.97 -26.02 4.82
N CYS A 20 27.82 -26.38 4.24
CA CYS A 20 27.75 -27.47 3.27
C CYS A 20 27.88 -26.85 1.89
N GLY A 21 29.09 -26.94 1.34
CA GLY A 21 29.34 -26.67 -0.07
C GLY A 21 29.05 -27.91 -0.92
N GLY A 22 28.93 -27.67 -2.22
CA GLY A 22 29.25 -28.67 -3.23
C GLY A 22 28.07 -29.21 -4.04
N GLY A 23 27.91 -28.63 -5.23
CA GLY A 23 28.15 -29.44 -6.43
C GLY A 23 26.95 -29.88 -7.26
N SER A 24 27.06 -29.50 -8.55
CA SER A 24 26.74 -30.31 -9.73
C SER A 24 25.40 -30.11 -10.45
N SER A 25 25.54 -29.41 -11.58
CA SER A 25 25.34 -29.91 -12.96
C SER A 25 24.00 -30.52 -13.37
N GLY A 26 23.45 -29.97 -14.44
CA GLY A 26 22.81 -30.74 -15.51
C GLY A 26 21.38 -30.34 -15.80
N GLY A 27 21.13 -29.82 -17.01
CA GLY A 27 19.76 -29.72 -17.53
C GLY A 27 19.54 -28.72 -18.66
N ASP A 28 20.33 -28.78 -19.74
CA ASP A 28 19.89 -28.29 -21.04
C ASP A 28 18.62 -29.07 -21.45
N GLN A 29 17.47 -28.41 -21.43
CA GLN A 29 16.22 -28.93 -21.97
C GLN A 29 15.74 -28.00 -23.08
N GLY A 30 15.68 -28.58 -24.28
CA GLY A 30 15.57 -27.90 -25.56
C GLY A 30 14.39 -26.97 -25.71
N SER A 31 14.65 -25.86 -26.41
CA SER A 31 13.62 -25.08 -27.08
C SER A 31 12.94 -25.92 -28.16
N PRO A 32 11.60 -25.99 -28.22
CA PRO A 32 10.93 -26.45 -29.43
C PRO A 32 11.03 -25.34 -30.50
N PRO A 33 11.28 -25.66 -31.78
CA PRO A 33 11.13 -24.68 -32.85
C PRO A 33 9.64 -24.34 -33.00
N ILE A 34 9.30 -23.07 -32.78
CA ILE A 34 7.97 -22.55 -33.14
C ILE A 34 7.96 -22.36 -34.66
N THR A 35 7.21 -23.21 -35.34
CA THR A 35 6.89 -23.11 -36.76
C THR A 35 5.95 -21.91 -36.97
N ILE A 36 6.43 -20.90 -37.70
CA ILE A 36 5.63 -19.74 -38.11
C ILE A 36 4.85 -20.12 -39.38
N PRO A 37 3.50 -20.09 -39.41
CA PRO A 37 2.78 -20.18 -40.66
C PRO A 37 2.84 -18.84 -41.42
N THR A 38 3.54 -18.86 -42.56
CA THR A 38 3.53 -17.80 -43.57
C THR A 38 2.14 -17.67 -44.18
N ARG A 39 1.43 -16.56 -43.92
CA ARG A 39 0.16 -16.23 -44.59
C ARG A 39 0.44 -15.28 -45.78
N PRO A 40 -0.13 -15.53 -46.97
CA PRO A 40 0.06 -14.69 -48.16
C PRO A 40 -0.55 -13.28 -48.01
N PRO A 41 -0.09 -12.27 -48.78
CA PRO A 41 -0.63 -10.92 -48.75
C PRO A 41 -1.82 -10.82 -49.72
N THR A 42 -2.94 -10.26 -49.27
CA THR A 42 -4.00 -9.88 -50.21
C THR A 42 -4.89 -8.74 -49.67
N HIS A 43 -4.74 -7.62 -50.38
CA HIS A 43 -5.72 -6.60 -50.77
C HIS A 43 -6.41 -5.71 -49.73
N THR A 44 -6.01 -4.43 -49.82
CA THR A 44 -6.81 -3.22 -49.67
C THR A 44 -8.28 -3.37 -50.08
N ALA A 45 -9.18 -2.99 -49.19
CA ALA A 45 -10.50 -2.47 -49.53
C ALA A 45 -10.93 -1.45 -48.46
N THR A 46 -10.88 -0.16 -48.82
CA THR A 46 -11.58 0.91 -48.12
C THR A 46 -12.98 1.02 -48.74
N PRO A 47 -14.05 0.94 -47.95
CA PRO A 47 -15.16 1.85 -48.25
C PRO A 47 -15.84 2.44 -47.00
N SER A 48 -16.02 3.77 -47.11
CA SER A 48 -17.19 4.56 -46.74
C SER A 48 -17.77 4.48 -45.32
N SER A 49 -17.43 5.52 -44.53
CA SER A 49 -18.14 5.96 -43.33
C SER A 49 -19.57 6.44 -43.67
N PRO A 50 -20.62 5.98 -42.97
CA PRO A 50 -21.92 6.63 -43.01
C PRO A 50 -21.95 7.82 -42.04
N THR A 51 -22.46 8.94 -42.54
CA THR A 51 -22.78 10.17 -41.78
C THR A 51 -23.88 9.90 -40.74
N PRO A 52 -23.70 10.24 -39.44
CA PRO A 52 -24.80 10.18 -38.49
C PRO A 52 -25.77 11.36 -38.67
N THR A 53 -27.05 11.04 -38.83
CA THR A 53 -28.20 11.96 -38.82
C THR A 53 -28.32 12.68 -37.47
N PRO A 54 -28.61 14.00 -37.41
CA PRO A 54 -28.83 14.69 -36.14
C PRO A 54 -30.16 14.27 -35.50
N THR A 55 -30.08 13.60 -34.35
CA THR A 55 -31.22 13.32 -33.47
C THR A 55 -31.59 14.58 -32.68
N SER A 56 -32.85 15.00 -32.76
CA SER A 56 -33.42 16.12 -32.02
C SER A 56 -33.46 15.84 -30.51
N THR A 57 -32.83 16.70 -29.72
CA THR A 57 -32.82 16.68 -28.25
C THR A 57 -34.16 17.15 -27.68
N PRO A 58 -34.82 16.41 -26.77
CA PRO A 58 -35.99 16.92 -26.06
C PRO A 58 -35.58 17.94 -24.98
N THR A 59 -36.28 19.07 -24.95
CA THR A 59 -36.14 20.14 -23.96
C THR A 59 -36.70 19.69 -22.60
N SER A 60 -35.86 19.61 -21.58
CA SER A 60 -36.25 19.31 -20.20
C SER A 60 -36.74 20.56 -19.46
N THR A 61 -37.99 20.53 -19.00
CA THR A 61 -38.61 21.53 -18.10
C THR A 61 -37.91 21.56 -16.73
N PRO A 62 -37.56 22.73 -16.16
CA PRO A 62 -36.92 22.79 -14.84
C PRO A 62 -37.92 22.53 -13.70
N THR A 63 -37.61 21.56 -12.85
CA THR A 63 -38.29 21.28 -11.56
C THR A 63 -37.91 22.36 -10.52
N PRO A 64 -38.84 22.87 -9.70
CA PRO A 64 -38.52 23.86 -8.66
C PRO A 64 -37.62 23.26 -7.57
N THR A 65 -36.55 23.98 -7.24
CA THR A 65 -35.58 23.67 -6.19
C THR A 65 -36.19 23.84 -4.79
N PRO A 66 -36.09 22.86 -3.87
CA PRO A 66 -36.53 23.05 -2.48
C PRO A 66 -35.62 24.05 -1.74
N THR A 67 -36.24 24.99 -1.04
CA THR A 67 -35.58 25.97 -0.16
C THR A 67 -34.87 25.25 1.01
N PRO A 68 -33.58 25.50 1.28
CA PRO A 68 -32.89 24.87 2.39
C PRO A 68 -33.40 25.42 3.73
N THR A 69 -34.05 24.57 4.52
CA THR A 69 -34.35 24.85 5.93
C THR A 69 -33.05 24.79 6.72
N HIS A 70 -32.63 25.91 7.33
CA HIS A 70 -31.46 25.96 8.20
C HIS A 70 -31.77 25.30 9.55
N THR A 71 -31.41 24.03 9.71
CA THR A 71 -31.34 23.38 11.02
C THR A 71 -30.07 23.84 11.74
N VAL A 72 -30.23 24.58 12.83
CA VAL A 72 -29.11 24.96 13.70
C VAL A 72 -28.58 23.68 14.36
N THR A 73 -27.44 23.20 13.86
CA THR A 73 -26.73 22.07 14.45
C THR A 73 -25.94 22.57 15.65
N GLU A 74 -26.24 22.03 16.82
CA GLU A 74 -25.51 22.26 18.06
C GLU A 74 -24.04 21.87 17.87
N THR A 75 -23.13 22.78 18.21
CA THR A 75 -21.68 22.61 17.99
C THR A 75 -21.13 21.46 18.84
N ALA A 76 -20.95 20.29 18.22
CA ALA A 76 -20.29 19.16 18.85
C ALA A 76 -18.86 19.53 19.27
N LYS A 77 -18.49 19.18 20.51
CA LYS A 77 -17.12 19.31 21.02
C LYS A 77 -16.13 18.70 20.02
N PRO A 78 -15.02 19.38 19.67
CA PRO A 78 -14.03 18.80 18.76
C PRO A 78 -13.54 17.45 19.30
N GLY A 79 -13.65 16.42 18.46
CA GLY A 79 -13.04 15.13 18.72
C GLY A 79 -11.51 15.23 18.78
N PRO A 80 -10.81 14.16 19.20
CA PRO A 80 -9.35 14.14 19.17
C PRO A 80 -8.83 14.40 17.75
N GLN A 81 -7.83 15.28 17.64
CA GLN A 81 -7.30 15.72 16.36
C GLN A 81 -6.55 14.58 15.66
N ALA A 82 -6.97 14.24 14.45
CA ALA A 82 -6.30 13.24 13.63
C ALA A 82 -4.88 13.70 13.25
N CYS A 83 -3.96 12.75 13.17
CA CYS A 83 -2.61 13.02 12.65
C CYS A 83 -2.70 13.42 11.19
N GLN A 84 -2.13 14.58 10.86
CA GLN A 84 -1.98 15.02 9.48
C GLN A 84 -0.87 14.20 8.82
N SER A 85 -1.07 13.76 7.58
CA SER A 85 -0.06 12.94 6.87
C SER A 85 1.29 13.66 6.75
N GLY A 86 1.29 14.99 6.58
CA GLY A 86 2.52 15.79 6.54
C GLY A 86 3.25 15.95 7.89
N ALA A 87 2.61 15.56 8.99
CA ALA A 87 3.19 15.54 10.33
C ALA A 87 3.54 14.11 10.79
N LEU A 88 3.52 13.14 9.87
CA LEU A 88 3.96 11.77 10.11
C LEU A 88 5.18 11.47 9.24
N SER A 89 6.21 10.89 9.84
CA SER A 89 7.27 10.21 9.08
C SER A 89 7.01 8.71 9.06
N LEU A 90 7.43 8.07 7.96
CA LEU A 90 7.33 6.65 7.74
C LEU A 90 8.74 6.04 7.79
N SER A 91 8.89 4.93 8.51
CA SER A 91 10.10 4.11 8.44
C SER A 91 9.73 2.62 8.48
N LEU A 92 10.68 1.77 8.10
CA LEU A 92 10.54 0.32 8.21
C LEU A 92 11.31 -0.16 9.44
N GLY A 93 10.66 -1.01 10.24
CA GLY A 93 11.28 -1.69 11.37
C GLY A 93 12.13 -2.87 10.92
N GLN A 94 12.63 -3.62 11.90
CA GLN A 94 13.42 -4.83 11.64
C GLN A 94 12.58 -5.90 10.95
N SER A 95 13.07 -6.40 9.82
CA SER A 95 12.39 -7.42 9.03
C SER A 95 12.56 -8.81 9.63
N GLN A 96 11.47 -9.54 9.78
CA GLN A 96 11.46 -10.89 10.34
C GLN A 96 10.94 -11.90 9.32
N GLY A 97 11.57 -13.07 9.24
CA GLY A 97 11.11 -14.19 8.40
C GLY A 97 10.21 -15.17 9.18
N ALA A 98 9.26 -15.79 8.49
CA ALA A 98 8.45 -16.92 8.96
C ALA A 98 8.17 -17.88 7.78
N ALA A 99 7.31 -18.88 7.98
CA ALA A 99 6.95 -19.91 7.00
C ALA A 99 6.56 -19.35 5.60
N GLY A 100 7.56 -19.16 4.74
CA GLY A 100 7.42 -18.55 3.42
C GLY A 100 7.02 -17.07 3.42
N SER A 101 7.08 -16.37 4.55
CA SER A 101 6.59 -14.98 4.69
C SER A 101 7.66 -14.09 5.30
N THR A 102 7.65 -12.81 4.94
CA THR A 102 8.45 -11.77 5.58
C THR A 102 7.52 -10.74 6.21
N TYR A 103 7.77 -10.42 7.48
CA TYR A 103 7.10 -9.36 8.22
C TYR A 103 8.03 -8.17 8.31
N VAL A 104 7.58 -7.03 7.79
CA VAL A 104 8.30 -5.76 7.94
C VAL A 104 7.38 -4.80 8.68
N PRO A 105 7.72 -4.39 9.91
CA PRO A 105 6.94 -3.39 10.62
C PRO A 105 6.97 -2.07 9.87
N VAL A 106 5.80 -1.44 9.74
CA VAL A 106 5.68 -0.06 9.27
C VAL A 106 5.56 0.81 10.50
N VAL A 107 6.52 1.71 10.69
CA VAL A 107 6.59 2.58 11.86
C VAL A 107 6.23 4.00 11.46
N LEU A 108 5.20 4.55 12.09
CA LEU A 108 4.72 5.92 11.87
C LEU A 108 5.09 6.77 13.08
N THR A 109 5.86 7.83 12.87
CA THR A 109 6.28 8.75 13.94
C THR A 109 5.59 10.11 13.77
N ASN A 110 4.99 10.64 14.83
CA ASN A 110 4.47 12.01 14.83
C ASN A 110 5.62 13.00 14.93
N THR A 111 5.94 13.67 13.84
CA THR A 111 6.98 14.71 13.77
C THR A 111 6.44 16.11 14.08
N GLY A 112 5.12 16.24 14.27
CA GLY A 112 4.49 17.49 14.66
C GLY A 112 4.68 17.82 16.15
N ALA A 113 4.40 19.08 16.51
CA ALA A 113 4.50 19.56 17.88
C ALA A 113 3.29 19.20 18.77
N LYS A 114 2.18 18.74 18.17
CA LYS A 114 0.93 18.44 18.88
C LYS A 114 0.67 16.95 18.93
N THR A 115 0.10 16.50 20.03
CA THR A 115 -0.47 15.15 20.12
C THR A 115 -1.61 14.99 19.13
N CYS A 116 -1.64 13.86 18.43
CA CYS A 116 -2.67 13.53 17.46
C CYS A 116 -3.10 12.07 17.58
N THR A 117 -4.14 11.68 16.85
CA THR A 117 -4.60 10.28 16.79
C THR A 117 -4.48 9.69 15.39
N LEU A 118 -4.04 8.44 15.31
CA LEU A 118 -4.04 7.63 14.10
C LEU A 118 -5.02 6.47 14.31
N ARG A 119 -5.93 6.24 13.35
CA ARG A 119 -6.93 5.17 13.46
C ARG A 119 -6.86 4.23 12.25
N GLY A 120 -6.91 2.93 12.52
CA GLY A 120 -6.94 1.89 11.50
C GLY A 120 -5.56 1.45 11.05
N TYR A 121 -5.47 0.97 9.81
CA TYR A 121 -4.25 0.43 9.21
C TYR A 121 -3.92 1.20 7.93
N PRO A 122 -2.64 1.55 7.69
CA PRO A 122 -2.26 2.18 6.44
C PRO A 122 -2.51 1.25 5.26
N GLY A 123 -2.86 1.84 4.11
CA GLY A 123 -2.76 1.13 2.84
C GLY A 123 -1.29 1.01 2.45
N VAL A 124 -0.86 -0.18 2.05
CA VAL A 124 0.51 -0.41 1.57
C VAL A 124 0.47 -1.09 0.21
N SER A 125 1.34 -0.65 -0.70
CA SER A 125 1.51 -1.25 -2.02
C SER A 125 3.01 -1.31 -2.32
N PHE A 126 3.43 -2.35 -3.02
CA PHE A 126 4.80 -2.41 -3.53
C PHE A 126 4.90 -1.64 -4.83
N VAL A 127 6.02 -0.97 -5.03
CA VAL A 127 6.36 -0.27 -6.27
C VAL A 127 7.79 -0.63 -6.68
N ASP A 128 8.10 -0.53 -7.96
CA ASP A 128 9.48 -0.61 -8.45
C ASP A 128 10.23 0.72 -8.27
N ALA A 129 11.49 0.77 -8.75
CA ALA A 129 12.32 1.96 -8.67
C ALA A 129 11.78 3.17 -9.45
N SER A 130 10.90 2.95 -10.44
CA SER A 130 10.21 4.01 -11.18
C SER A 130 8.92 4.48 -10.51
N GLY A 131 8.50 3.84 -9.41
CA GLY A 131 7.23 4.10 -8.73
C GLY A 131 6.04 3.33 -9.32
N THR A 132 6.27 2.42 -10.26
CA THR A 132 5.20 1.62 -10.86
C THR A 132 4.73 0.55 -9.87
N LEU A 133 3.41 0.44 -9.68
CA LEU A 133 2.80 -0.54 -8.77
C LEU A 133 3.14 -1.97 -9.19
N LEU A 134 3.66 -2.73 -8.22
CA LEU A 134 3.91 -4.15 -8.34
C LEU A 134 2.72 -4.93 -7.77
N GLY A 135 1.91 -5.46 -8.68
CA GLY A 135 0.74 -6.25 -8.32
C GLY A 135 -0.38 -5.44 -7.65
N LYS A 136 -1.20 -6.12 -6.85
CA LYS A 136 -2.33 -5.51 -6.14
C LYS A 136 -1.86 -4.93 -4.81
N PRO A 137 -2.46 -3.82 -4.33
CA PRO A 137 -2.24 -3.32 -2.96
C PRO A 137 -2.47 -4.39 -1.90
N ALA A 138 -1.78 -4.30 -0.78
CA ALA A 138 -1.95 -5.23 0.33
C ALA A 138 -3.39 -5.19 0.85
N ARG A 139 -3.89 -6.36 1.26
CA ARG A 139 -5.18 -6.50 1.94
C ARG A 139 -4.95 -6.58 3.43
N GLN A 140 -5.83 -5.94 4.19
CA GLN A 140 -5.82 -6.03 5.64
C GLN A 140 -6.32 -7.41 6.06
N ALA A 141 -5.70 -7.98 7.10
CA ALA A 141 -6.18 -9.21 7.70
C ALA A 141 -7.58 -8.99 8.30
N THR A 142 -8.47 -9.96 8.10
CA THR A 142 -9.81 -9.94 8.70
C THR A 142 -9.76 -10.36 10.16
N GLY A 143 -10.70 -9.87 10.98
CA GLY A 143 -10.86 -10.30 12.38
C GLY A 143 -10.12 -9.46 13.43
N SER A 144 -9.38 -8.44 13.02
CA SER A 144 -8.80 -7.43 13.94
C SER A 144 -9.48 -6.08 13.75
N PRO A 145 -10.24 -5.58 14.76
CA PRO A 145 -10.88 -4.27 14.64
C PRO A 145 -9.82 -3.14 14.62
N PRO A 146 -10.06 -2.05 13.87
CA PRO A 146 -9.14 -0.93 13.80
C PRO A 146 -8.95 -0.30 15.18
N LYS A 147 -7.69 -0.11 15.59
CA LYS A 147 -7.32 0.58 16.83
C LYS A 147 -7.14 2.08 16.57
N THR A 148 -7.34 2.87 17.62
CA THR A 148 -6.96 4.28 17.65
C THR A 148 -5.72 4.44 18.52
N LEU A 149 -4.64 4.91 17.93
CA LEU A 149 -3.37 5.21 18.57
C LEU A 149 -3.30 6.71 18.83
N LYS A 150 -2.96 7.11 20.05
CA LYS A 150 -2.67 8.50 20.40
C LYS A 150 -1.16 8.65 20.38
N LEU A 151 -0.66 9.55 19.52
CA LEU A 151 0.78 9.77 19.31
C LEU A 151 1.16 11.15 19.83
N GLY A 152 1.99 11.19 20.88
CA GLY A 152 2.68 12.40 21.32
C GLY A 152 3.65 12.96 20.27
N SER A 153 4.21 14.15 20.50
CA SER A 153 5.28 14.68 19.65
C SER A 153 6.51 13.77 19.77
N GLY A 154 7.05 13.31 18.64
CA GLY A 154 8.16 12.37 18.55
C GLY A 154 7.79 10.91 18.86
N GLU A 155 6.53 10.61 19.18
CA GLU A 155 6.09 9.25 19.50
C GLU A 155 5.87 8.44 18.21
N ALA A 156 6.23 7.16 18.26
CA ALA A 156 6.13 6.23 17.16
C ALA A 156 5.26 5.03 17.52
N ALA A 157 4.61 4.46 16.51
CA ALA A 157 3.86 3.22 16.62
C ALA A 157 3.99 2.36 15.37
#